data_AF-A0A7Y2YQF3-F1
#
_entry.id   AF-A0A7Y2YQF3-F1
#
_cell.length_a   1.000
_cell.length_b   1.000
_cell.length_c   1.000
_cell.angle_alpha   90.00
_cell.angle_beta   90.00
_cell.angle_gamma   90.00
#
_symmetry.space_group_name_H-M   'P 1'
#
loop_
_entity.id
_entity.type
_entity.pdbx_description
1 polymer ?
#
loop_
_entity_poly.entity_id
_entity_poly.type
_entity_poly.pdbx_seq_one_letter_code
_entity_poly.pdbx_strand_id
1 'polypeptide(L)' 'MKKNIAVIMGGFSSEYEISLKSGAMVVEVLTSDKYKVFPIHIFKNKWVYVSGDNEI' A
#
# COMPACT_ATOMS: atom_id res chain seq x y z
N MET A 1 11.21 -5.93 18.02
CA MET A 1 11.45 -5.82 16.56
C MET A 1 10.11 -5.65 15.87
N LYS A 2 9.91 -4.60 15.05
CA LYS A 2 8.65 -4.41 14.31
C LYS A 2 8.58 -5.43 13.16
N LYS A 3 7.41 -6.03 12.90
CA LYS A 3 7.24 -6.92 11.74
C LYS A 3 7.11 -6.10 10.46
N ASN A 4 7.72 -6.56 9.37
CA ASN A 4 7.60 -5.96 8.05
C ASN A 4 6.35 -6.51 7.36
N ILE A 5 5.43 -5.63 6.94
CA ILE A 5 4.18 -6.00 6.28
C ILE A 5 4.06 -5.22 4.98
N ALA A 6 3.97 -5.93 3.86
CA ALA A 6 3.63 -5.32 2.57
C ALA A 6 2.11 -5.34 2.38
N VAL A 7 1.53 -4.20 1.99
CA VAL A 7 0.10 -4.11 1.64
C VAL A 7 0.02 -3.88 0.13
N ILE A 8 -0.46 -4.89 -0.58
CA ILE A 8 -0.60 -4.88 -2.04
C ILE A 8 -2.01 -4.41 -2.39
N MET A 9 -2.11 -3.41 -3.25
CA MET A 9 -3.39 -2.80 -3.63
C MET A 9 -3.39 -2.30 -5.08
N GLY A 10 -4.58 -2.07 -5.62
CA GLY A 10 -4.79 -1.78 -7.04
C GLY A 10 -5.00 -3.05 -7.86
N GLY A 11 -4.23 -3.23 -8.93
CA GLY A 11 -4.33 -4.32 -9.89
C GLY A 11 -4.86 -3.89 -11.27
N PHE A 12 -4.62 -4.69 -12.31
CA PHE A 12 -5.28 -4.51 -13.61
C PHE A 12 -6.70 -5.08 -13.57
N SER A 13 -7.59 -4.38 -12.87
CA SER A 13 -8.98 -4.77 -12.65
C SER A 13 -9.89 -3.54 -12.75
N SER A 14 -11.16 -3.75 -13.11
CA SER A 14 -12.20 -2.73 -13.00
C SER A 14 -12.40 -2.23 -11.55
N GLU A 15 -11.96 -3.00 -10.57
CA GLU A 15 -12.03 -2.68 -9.15
C GLU A 15 -10.76 -2.01 -8.61
N TYR A 16 -9.85 -1.57 -9.48
CA TYR A 16 -8.57 -0.95 -9.10
C TYR A 16 -8.74 0.14 -8.03
N GLU A 17 -9.68 1.08 -8.23
CA GLU A 17 -9.92 2.17 -7.29
C GLU A 17 -10.46 1.68 -5.93
N ILE A 18 -11.30 0.64 -5.95
CA ILE A 18 -11.85 0.02 -4.73
C ILE A 18 -10.73 -0.67 -3.95
N SER A 19 -9.84 -1.37 -4.64
CA SER A 19 -8.66 -2.01 -4.07
C SER A 19 -7.71 -0.99 -3.45
N LEU A 20 -7.44 0.14 -4.13
CA LEU A 20 -6.63 1.23 -3.58
C LEU A 20 -7.24 1.81 -2.29
N LYS A 21 -8.54 2.11 -2.28
CA LYS A 21 -9.23 2.68 -1.10
C LYS A 21 -9.18 1.73 0.09
N SER A 22 -9.46 0.45 -0.13
CA SER A 22 -9.41 -0.58 0.91
C SER A 22 -7.98 -0.77 1.44
N GLY A 23 -6.99 -0.79 0.54
CA GLY A 23 -5.58 -0.90 0.91
C GLY A 23 -5.07 0.29 1.72
N ALA A 24 -5.49 1.51 1.38
CA ALA A 24 -5.14 2.72 2.13
C ALA A 24 -5.64 2.66 3.58
N MET A 25 -6.89 2.21 3.80
CA MET A 25 -7.43 2.01 5.15
C MET A 25 -6.63 0.95 5.94
N VAL A 26 -6.22 -0.15 5.29
CA VAL A 26 -5.36 -1.16 5.92
C VAL A 26 -4.00 -0.57 6.31
N VAL A 27 -3.39 0.24 5.45
CA VAL A 27 -2.12 0.92 5.74
C VAL A 27 -2.28 1.85 6.95
N GLU A 28 -3.32 2.68 6.99
CA GLU A 28 -3.60 3.59 8.11
C GLU A 28 -3.71 2.83 9.45
N VAL A 29 -4.51 1.75 9.47
CA VAL A 29 -4.69 0.91 10.67
C VAL A 29 -3.38 0.23 11.10
N LEU A 30 -2.57 -0.22 10.15
CA LEU A 30 -1.31 -0.91 10.44
C LEU A 30 -0.16 0.03 10.81
N THR A 31 -0.20 1.31 10.40
CA THR A 31 0.84 2.33 10.64
C THR A 31 1.00 2.70 12.13
N SER A 32 0.30 2.01 13.04
CA SER A 32 0.62 1.96 14.46
C SER A 32 2.08 1.57 14.76
N ASP A 33 2.54 1.81 15.99
CA ASP A 33 3.90 1.50 16.44
C ASP A 33 4.31 0.01 16.39
N LYS A 34 3.41 -0.88 16.00
CA LYS A 34 3.62 -2.33 15.97
C LYS A 34 4.30 -2.83 14.69
N TYR A 35 4.10 -2.14 13.57
CA TYR A 35 4.48 -2.65 12.24
C TYR A 35 5.32 -1.65 11.45
N LYS A 36 6.14 -2.17 10.54
CA LYS A 36 6.73 -1.40 9.44
C LYS A 36 5.96 -1.77 8.18
N VAL A 37 5.18 -0.82 7.67
CA VAL A 37 4.23 -1.03 6.59
C VAL A 37 4.84 -0.56 5.27
N PHE A 38 4.66 -1.35 4.20
CA PHE A 38 5.12 -1.04 2.85
C PHE A 38 3.93 -1.07 1.88
N PRO A 39 3.36 0.08 1.51
CA PRO A 39 2.28 0.15 0.53
C PRO A 39 2.83 -0.09 -0.89
N ILE A 40 2.20 -0.99 -1.65
CA ILE A 40 2.61 -1.32 -3.02
C ILE A 40 1.38 -1.23 -3.93
N HIS A 41 1.43 -0.31 -4.90
CA HIS A 41 0.41 -0.14 -5.91
C HIS A 41 0.73 -0.96 -7.15
N ILE A 42 -0.19 -1.84 -7.55
CA ILE A 42 -0.12 -2.57 -8.82
C ILE A 42 -0.89 -1.81 -9.88
N PHE A 43 -0.21 -1.46 -10.97
CA PHE A 43 -0.81 -0.97 -12.20
C PHE A 43 -0.66 -2.02 -13.30
N LYS A 44 -1.34 -1.81 -14.44
CA LYS A 44 -1.29 -2.71 -15.60
C LYS A 44 0.13 -3.15 -15.99
N ASN A 45 1.07 -2.21 -16.00
CA ASN A 45 2.42 -2.42 -16.53
C ASN A 45 3.54 -2.14 -15.52
N LYS A 46 3.21 -1.84 -14.24
CA LYS A 46 4.23 -1.51 -13.23
C LYS A 46 3.73 -1.71 -11.81
N TRP A 47 4.66 -1.94 -10.90
CA TRP A 47 4.42 -1.99 -9.46
C TRP A 47 5.20 -0.86 -8.81
N VAL A 48 4.56 -0.11 -7.92
CA VAL A 48 5.13 1.09 -7.32
C VAL A 48 5.07 0.97 -5.81
N TYR A 49 6.22 1.03 -5.15
CA TYR A 49 6.29 1.24 -3.71
C TYR A 49 5.99 2.71 -3.41
N VAL A 50 5.11 2.98 -2.47
CA VAL A 50 4.78 4.35 -2.03
C VAL A 50 5.55 4.64 -0.73
N SER A 51 6.57 5.49 -0.81
CA SER A 51 7.23 6.04 0.37
C SER A 51 6.35 7.11 1.02
N GLY A 52 6.32 7.14 2.35
CA GLY A 52 5.68 8.23 3.10
C GLY A 52 6.43 9.56 2.99
N ASP A 53 7.62 9.54 2.40
CA ASP A 53 8.41 10.72 2.10
C ASP A 53 7.90 11.29 0.78
N ASN A 54 7.14 12.37 0.88
CA ASN A 54 6.73 13.24 -0.23
C ASN A 54 7.94 14.03 -0.80
N GLU A 55 9.12 13.42 -0.90
CA GLU A 55 10.26 14.01 -1.59
C GLU A 55 10.26 13.55 -3.06
N ILE A 56 9.73 14.44 -3.91
CA ILE A 56 10.06 14.52 -5.34
C ILE A 56 11.44 15.15 -5.46
#